data_AF-A0A810E157-F1
#
_entry.id   AF-A0A810E157-F1
#
_cell.length_a   1.000
_cell.length_b   1.000
_cell.length_c   1.000
_cell.angle_alpha   90.00
_cell.angle_beta   90.00
_cell.angle_gamma   90.00
#
_symmetry.space_group_name_H-M   'P 1'
#
loop_
_entity.id
_entity.type
_entity.pdbx_description
1 polymer ?
#
loop_
_entity_poly.entity_id
_entity_poly.type
_entity_poly.pdbx_seq_one_letter_code
_entity_poly.pdbx_strand_id
1 'polypeptide(L)'
;MISFLYFSVATFTTVGYGDIAPIDNTSRLVVIMQIGFSFITVYYALAMLGLFRKILGNEPEEEIEAEIEVDIETEVKDEVKDKVKDELKSSGGH
;
A
#
# COMPACT_ATOMS: atom_id res chain seq x y z
N MET A 1 4.89 -3.31 -32.92
CA MET A 1 4.84 -2.16 -31.98
C MET A 1 3.75 -2.37 -30.92
N ILE A 2 2.50 -2.65 -31.31
CA ILE A 2 1.41 -2.85 -30.35
C ILE A 2 1.64 -4.02 -29.36
N SER A 3 2.28 -5.11 -29.80
CA SER A 3 2.57 -6.27 -28.95
C SER A 3 3.50 -5.96 -27.77
N PHE A 4 4.47 -5.07 -27.97
CA PHE A 4 5.38 -4.63 -26.91
C PHE A 4 4.68 -3.72 -25.91
N LEU A 5 3.79 -2.84 -26.37
CA LEU A 5 2.94 -2.02 -25.50
C LEU A 5 1.97 -2.90 -24.70
N TYR A 6 1.33 -3.88 -25.36
CA TYR A 6 0.48 -4.85 -24.69
C TYR A 6 1.24 -5.62 -23.60
N PHE A 7 2.42 -6.16 -23.91
CA PHE A 7 3.27 -6.81 -22.92
C PHE A 7 3.62 -5.86 -21.77
N SER A 8 4.05 -4.63 -22.10
CA SER A 8 4.40 -3.61 -21.10
C SER A 8 3.23 -3.29 -20.17
N VAL A 9 2.02 -3.12 -20.71
CA VAL A 9 0.80 -2.86 -19.92
C VAL A 9 0.46 -4.08 -19.08
N ALA A 10 0.44 -5.29 -19.66
CA ALA A 10 0.13 -6.53 -18.94
C ALA A 10 1.11 -6.80 -17.79
N THR A 11 2.40 -6.48 -17.96
CA THR A 11 3.40 -6.55 -16.89
C THR A 11 3.19 -5.43 -15.85
N PHE A 12 2.91 -4.20 -16.29
CA PHE A 12 2.68 -3.05 -15.40
C PHE A 12 1.46 -3.25 -14.50
N THR A 13 0.37 -3.80 -15.04
CA THR A 13 -0.85 -4.13 -14.30
C THR A 13 -0.76 -5.48 -13.59
N THR A 14 0.43 -6.10 -13.54
CA THR A 14 0.69 -7.40 -12.90
C THR A 14 -0.19 -8.55 -13.41
N VAL A 15 -0.76 -8.45 -14.61
CA VAL A 15 -1.60 -9.49 -15.22
C VAL A 15 -0.74 -10.62 -15.76
N GLY A 16 0.31 -10.28 -16.51
CA GLY A 16 1.36 -11.23 -16.92
C GLY A 16 0.86 -12.48 -17.65
N TYR A 17 0.10 -12.34 -18.75
CA TYR A 17 -0.45 -13.45 -19.52
C TYR A 17 0.59 -14.49 -19.99
N GLY A 18 1.86 -14.10 -20.13
CA GLY A 18 2.97 -15.00 -20.47
C GLY A 18 3.03 -15.44 -21.94
N ASP A 19 2.17 -14.89 -22.79
CA ASP A 19 2.17 -15.11 -24.25
C ASP A 19 3.36 -14.41 -24.94
N ILE A 20 3.84 -13.32 -24.36
CA ILE A 20 5.05 -12.60 -24.78
C ILE A 20 6.00 -12.53 -23.58
N ALA A 21 7.27 -12.89 -23.80
CA ALA A 21 8.29 -12.89 -22.75
C ALA A 21 9.66 -12.41 -23.28
N PRO A 22 10.47 -11.74 -22.45
CA PRO A 22 11.81 -11.31 -22.80
C PRO A 22 12.77 -12.51 -22.93
N ILE A 23 13.26 -12.76 -24.15
CA ILE A 23 14.17 -13.88 -24.43
C ILE A 23 15.63 -13.46 -24.18
N ASP A 24 16.01 -12.26 -24.63
CA ASP A 24 17.37 -11.76 -24.52
C ASP A 24 17.69 -11.21 -23.13
N ASN A 25 18.95 -11.34 -22.71
CA ASN A 25 19.44 -10.83 -21.42
C ASN A 25 19.19 -9.32 -21.26
N THR A 26 19.41 -8.54 -22.32
CA THR A 26 19.14 -7.10 -22.31
C THR A 26 17.66 -6.81 -22.11
N SER A 27 16.77 -7.54 -22.79
CA SER A 27 15.32 -7.37 -22.64
C SER A 27 14.85 -7.74 -21.23
N ARG A 28 15.41 -8.79 -20.62
CA ARG A 28 15.10 -9.18 -19.24
C ARG A 28 15.49 -8.09 -18.24
N LEU A 29 16.67 -7.49 -18.41
CA LEU A 29 17.13 -6.39 -17.56
C LEU A 29 16.20 -5.17 -17.66
N VAL A 30 15.77 -4.81 -18.87
CA VAL A 30 14.79 -3.73 -19.08
C VAL A 30 13.45 -4.05 -18.39
N VAL A 31 12.96 -5.29 -18.47
CA VAL A 31 11.70 -5.69 -17.82
C VAL A 31 11.82 -5.66 -16.29
N ILE A 32 12.96 -6.09 -15.73
CA ILE A 32 13.21 -5.99 -14.29
C ILE A 32 13.21 -4.51 -13.84
N MET A 33 13.88 -3.63 -14.60
CA MET A 33 13.85 -2.19 -14.33
C MET A 33 12.43 -1.61 -14.45
N GLN A 34 11.67 -2.03 -15.45
CA GLN A 34 10.27 -1.63 -15.64
C GLN A 34 9.41 -1.99 -14.43
N ILE A 35 9.53 -3.21 -13.90
CA ILE A 35 8.80 -3.66 -12.71
C ILE A 35 9.18 -2.82 -11.49
N GLY A 36 10.47 -2.51 -11.29
CA GLY A 36 10.89 -1.60 -10.22
C GLY A 36 10.28 -0.20 -10.37
N PHE A 37 10.31 0.35 -11.59
CA PHE A 37 9.76 1.67 -11.90
C PHE A 37 8.23 1.73 -11.80
N SER A 38 7.52 0.62 -12.04
CA SER A 38 6.06 0.59 -11.96
C SER A 38 5.56 0.82 -10.54
N PHE A 39 6.21 0.26 -9.52
CA PHE A 39 5.84 0.52 -8.13
C PHE A 39 5.98 1.99 -7.74
N ILE A 40 7.10 2.61 -8.14
CA ILE A 40 7.35 4.03 -7.91
C ILE A 40 6.27 4.87 -8.61
N THR A 41 5.96 4.54 -9.86
CA THR A 41 4.92 5.23 -10.65
C THR A 41 3.54 5.12 -10.00
N VAL A 42 3.15 3.92 -9.53
CA VAL A 42 1.88 3.70 -8.84
C VAL A 42 1.81 4.49 -7.53
N TYR A 43 2.89 4.49 -6.75
CA TYR A 43 2.98 5.30 -5.52
C TYR A 43 2.77 6.80 -5.79
N TYR A 44 3.47 7.36 -6.77
CA TYR A 44 3.30 8.76 -7.16
C TYR A 44 1.91 9.04 -7.73
N ALA A 45 1.33 8.11 -8.51
CA ALA A 45 -0.02 8.26 -9.03
C ALA A 45 -1.06 8.33 -7.91
N LEU A 46 -0.96 7.47 -6.90
CA LEU A 46 -1.85 7.51 -5.74
C LEU A 46 -1.68 8.81 -4.93
N ALA A 47 -0.44 9.24 -4.67
CA ALA A 47 -0.16 10.50 -3.99
C ALA A 47 -0.72 11.71 -4.76
N MET A 48 -0.53 11.73 -6.08
CA MET A 48 -1.03 12.79 -6.96
C MET A 48 -2.56 12.81 -6.99
N LEU A 49 -3.23 11.65 -6.98
CA LEU A 49 -4.69 11.58 -6.89
C LEU A 49 -5.21 12.13 -5.57
N GLY A 50 -4.53 11.88 -4.45
CA GLY A 50 -4.87 12.47 -3.14
C GLY A 50 -4.75 14.01 -3.15
N LEU A 51 -3.66 14.54 -3.73
CA LEU A 51 -3.47 15.98 -3.88
C LEU A 51 -4.48 16.60 -4.85
N PHE A 52 -4.81 15.92 -5.94
CA PHE A 52 -5.81 16.36 -6.90
C PHE A 52 -7.21 16.45 -6.27
N ARG A 53 -7.56 15.50 -5.39
CA ARG A 53 -8.78 15.57 -4.57
C ARG A 53 -8.75 16.79 -3.65
N LYS A 54 -7.62 17.13 -3.02
CA LYS A 54 -7.49 18.34 -2.17
C LYS A 54 -7.59 19.65 -2.96
N ILE A 55 -7.16 19.67 -4.22
CA ILE A 55 -7.20 20.87 -5.09
C ILE A 55 -8.61 21.12 -5.65
N LEU A 56 -9.36 20.06 -5.99
CA LEU A 56 -10.72 20.18 -6.55
C LEU A 56 -11.83 20.09 -5.50
N GLY A 57 -11.60 19.36 -4.41
CA GLY A 57 -12.51 19.18 -3.29
C GLY A 57 -12.18 20.17 -2.18
N ASN A 58 -12.99 21.21 -2.05
CA ASN A 58 -12.89 22.18 -0.97
C ASN A 58 -13.62 21.66 0.28
N GLU A 59 -13.14 20.57 0.88
CA GLU A 59 -13.69 20.00 2.12
C GLU A 59 -12.62 19.77 3.20
N PRO A 60 -13.01 19.96 4.49
CA PRO A 60 -12.10 20.14 5.63
C PRO A 60 -11.37 18.86 5.99
N GLU A 61 -10.21 19.03 6.63
CA GLU A 61 -9.10 18.07 6.78
C GLU A 61 -9.37 16.83 7.67
N GLU A 62 -10.62 16.36 7.79
CA GLU A 62 -11.06 15.42 8.85
C GLU A 62 -11.01 13.91 8.47
N GLU A 63 -10.99 13.55 7.18
CA GLU A 63 -11.05 12.11 6.78
C GLU A 63 -9.71 11.37 6.85
N ILE A 64 -8.56 12.06 6.80
CA ILE A 64 -7.24 11.41 6.75
C ILE A 64 -6.69 11.08 8.16
N GLU A 65 -7.09 11.84 9.18
CA GLU A 65 -6.69 11.58 10.58
C GLU A 65 -7.46 10.41 11.20
N ALA A 66 -8.72 10.20 10.79
CA ALA A 66 -9.60 9.17 11.35
C ALA A 66 -9.15 7.72 11.07
N GLU A 67 -8.41 7.44 9.99
CA GLU A 67 -7.90 6.08 9.74
C GLU A 67 -6.60 5.77 10.49
N ILE A 68 -5.76 6.77 10.75
CA ILE A 68 -4.44 6.57 11.40
C ILE A 68 -4.55 6.64 12.93
N GLU A 69 -5.47 7.43 13.48
CA GLU A 69 -5.68 7.54 14.94
C GLU A 69 -6.45 6.33 15.51
N VAL A 70 -7.39 5.76 14.75
CA VAL A 70 -8.25 4.65 15.21
C VAL A 70 -7.46 3.36 15.46
N ASP A 71 -6.42 3.07 14.68
CA ASP A 71 -5.60 1.86 14.84
C ASP A 71 -4.70 1.92 16.09
N ILE A 72 -4.16 3.10 16.46
CA ILE A 72 -3.22 3.20 17.59
C ILE A 72 -3.95 3.27 18.94
N GLU A 73 -5.08 4.00 19.02
CA GLU A 73 -5.77 4.18 20.30
C GLU A 73 -6.51 2.92 20.77
N THR A 74 -6.94 2.07 19.85
CA THR A 74 -7.56 0.77 20.18
C THR A 74 -6.52 -0.25 20.64
N GLU A 75 -5.38 -0.36 19.96
CA GLU A 75 -4.31 -1.30 20.32
C GLU A 75 -3.72 -1.00 21.73
N VAL A 76 -3.56 0.28 22.08
CA VAL A 76 -3.06 0.69 23.42
C VAL A 76 -4.09 0.43 24.53
N LYS A 77 -5.39 0.67 24.28
CA LYS A 77 -6.45 0.43 25.30
C LYS A 77 -6.63 -1.05 25.60
N ASP A 78 -6.48 -1.91 24.60
CA ASP A 78 -6.59 -3.36 24.78
C ASP A 78 -5.38 -3.94 25.54
N GLU A 79 -4.14 -3.50 25.23
CA GLU A 79 -2.96 -3.93 25.99
C GLU A 79 -3.00 -3.53 27.48
N VAL A 80 -3.49 -2.31 27.78
CA VAL A 80 -3.56 -1.83 29.17
C VAL A 80 -4.61 -2.59 29.97
N LYS A 81 -5.74 -2.94 29.34
CA LYS A 81 -6.84 -3.65 29.98
C LYS A 81 -6.46 -5.09 30.36
N ASP A 82 -5.66 -5.76 29.52
CA ASP A 82 -5.19 -7.11 29.78
C ASP A 82 -4.16 -7.14 30.93
N LYS A 83 -3.21 -6.18 30.95
CA LYS A 83 -2.24 -6.07 32.06
C LYS A 83 -2.90 -5.79 33.41
N VAL A 84 -3.91 -4.92 33.45
CA VAL A 84 -4.63 -4.60 34.70
C VAL A 84 -5.45 -5.79 35.22
N LYS A 85 -5.98 -6.63 34.33
CA LYS A 85 -6.77 -7.81 34.69
C LYS A 85 -5.91 -8.94 35.29
N ASP A 86 -4.65 -9.04 34.85
CA ASP A 86 -3.70 -10.01 35.37
C ASP A 86 -3.16 -9.62 36.75
N GLU A 87 -2.91 -8.33 37.00
CA GLU A 87 -2.50 -7.84 38.33
C GLU A 87 -3.62 -7.98 39.39
N LEU A 88 -4.88 -7.72 39.02
CA LEU A 88 -6.02 -7.84 39.94
C LEU A 88 -6.32 -9.29 40.35
N LYS A 89 -6.01 -10.29 39.49
CA LYS A 89 -6.15 -11.71 39.85
C LYS A 89 -5.04 -12.22 40.77
N SER A 90 -3.84 -11.63 40.71
CA SER A 90 -2.71 -12.05 41.54
C SER A 90 -2.77 -11.51 42.97
N SER A 91 -3.47 -10.39 43.22
CA SER A 91 -3.55 -9.78 44.56
C SER A 91 -4.78 -10.18 45.39
N GLY A 92 -5.77 -10.86 44.79
CA GLY A 92 -7.01 -11.27 45.47
C GLY A 92 -7.00 -12.68 46.08
N GLY A 93 -5.87 -13.39 46.01
CA GLY A 93 -5.72 -14.75 46.50
C GLY A 93 -4.74 -14.85 47.66
N HIS A 94 -5.07 -14.27 48.81
CA HIS A 94 -4.62 -14.67 50.14
C HIS A 94 -5.81 -14.56 51.10
#